data_AF-A0A1U7SI37-F1
#
_entry.id   AF-A0A1U7SI37-F1
#
_cell.length_a   1.000
_cell.length_b   1.000
_cell.length_c   1.000
_cell.angle_alpha   90.00
_cell.angle_beta   90.00
_cell.angle_gamma   90.00
#
_symmetry.space_group_name_H-M   'P 1'
#
loop_
_entity.id
_entity.type
_entity.pdbx_description
1 polymer ?
#
loop_
_entity_poly.entity_id
_entity_poly.type
_entity_poly.pdbx_seq_one_letter_code
_entity_poly.pdbx_strand_id
1 'polypeptide(L)'
;MADLLTSHFGWFPSNSQYAAWQLGERHLGGLDPLSPPKPVGKKPAGGSSFLSSRSQPKRNEEELDPTCAAATLKLLRDKLPRFPLLDPSVSASTEPTASGEPDGMATKQEEERAKAPIMPFGLDLYYWGQDQPTAGKILKFSSQHRFWAPNELEEEVENKEVSEMLKTRYITFAGKFEPVKHKCRAPMPDGSLCERQDRIKCPFHGKIIPRDESGNPVNPEDKAREEKLRFEKQAQQPEWQDPEFMREVEAATGVDLGSSRYSGKGKKKGKKKKYPNLTDLKQQANTARSRLEKKVFNKEAMKRVVKAMNRMDRKRHEKFANQFNYALN
;
A
#
# COMPACT_ATOMS: atom_id res chain seq x y z
N MET A 1 4.63 8.09 74.89
CA MET A 1 5.31 7.84 73.59
C MET A 1 4.29 7.08 72.75
N ALA A 2 3.39 7.74 72.01
CA ALA A 2 3.60 8.38 70.70
C ALA A 2 4.19 7.38 69.68
N ASP A 3 3.70 7.18 68.46
CA ASP A 3 2.49 7.63 67.77
C ASP A 3 2.29 6.72 66.54
N LEU A 4 1.04 6.68 66.10
CA LEU A 4 0.46 6.25 64.81
C LEU A 4 1.39 6.18 63.59
N LEU A 5 1.14 5.23 62.68
CA LEU A 5 1.12 5.50 61.24
C LEU A 5 0.28 4.47 60.44
N THR A 6 -0.77 5.03 59.85
CA THR A 6 -1.72 4.52 58.87
C THR A 6 -1.04 4.29 57.51
N SER A 7 -1.44 3.29 56.72
CA SER A 7 -1.23 3.34 55.26
C SER A 7 -2.45 2.90 54.47
N HIS A 8 -2.84 3.79 53.56
CA HIS A 8 -4.04 3.79 52.74
C HIS A 8 -3.97 2.84 51.55
N PHE A 9 -5.17 2.41 51.14
CA PHE A 9 -5.53 1.93 49.80
C PHE A 9 -5.04 2.88 48.70
N GLY A 10 -4.47 2.30 47.63
CA GLY A 10 -4.16 2.99 46.38
C GLY A 10 -4.53 2.11 45.19
N TRP A 11 -5.74 2.32 44.67
CA TRP A 11 -6.27 1.74 43.43
C TRP A 11 -5.47 2.24 42.21
N PHE A 12 -5.00 1.33 41.36
CA PHE A 12 -4.52 1.63 40.01
C PHE A 12 -5.66 1.42 39.01
N PRO A 13 -6.06 2.42 38.18
CA PRO A 13 -6.95 2.18 37.06
C PRO A 13 -6.14 1.80 35.82
N SER A 14 -6.28 0.54 35.38
CA SER A 14 -5.89 0.09 34.04
C SER A 14 -6.89 0.63 33.01
N ASN A 15 -6.45 1.53 32.12
CA ASN A 15 -7.26 1.99 31.00
C ASN A 15 -6.70 1.37 29.71
N SER A 16 -7.25 0.22 29.32
CA SER A 16 -7.00 -0.43 28.02
C SER A 16 -8.34 -0.51 27.28
N GLN A 17 -8.60 0.50 26.44
CA GLN A 17 -9.76 0.52 25.56
C GLN A 17 -9.31 -0.02 24.19
N TYR A 18 -9.63 -1.28 23.92
CA TYR A 18 -9.63 -1.81 22.56
C TYR A 18 -10.94 -1.40 21.88
N ALA A 19 -10.82 -0.61 20.82
CA ALA A 19 -11.92 -0.23 19.95
C ALA A 19 -12.28 -1.39 19.02
N ALA A 20 -13.44 -2.00 19.25
CA ALA A 20 -14.07 -2.94 18.34
C ALA A 20 -14.67 -2.19 17.14
N TRP A 21 -14.16 -2.46 15.93
CA TRP A 21 -14.82 -2.08 14.69
C TRP A 21 -15.63 -3.28 14.16
N GLN A 22 -16.94 -3.20 14.35
CA GLN A 22 -17.92 -4.09 13.72
C GLN A 22 -18.03 -3.75 12.23
N LEU A 23 -17.57 -4.65 11.36
CA LEU A 23 -17.89 -4.66 9.94
C LEU A 23 -19.16 -5.48 9.73
N GLY A 24 -20.24 -4.81 9.33
CA GLY A 24 -21.48 -5.44 8.91
C GLY A 24 -21.38 -5.94 7.48
N GLU A 25 -21.42 -7.26 7.30
CA GLU A 25 -21.58 -7.92 6.01
C GLU A 25 -23.07 -7.96 5.64
N ARG A 26 -23.41 -7.31 4.52
CA ARG A 26 -24.71 -7.45 3.87
C ARG A 26 -24.60 -8.55 2.82
N HIS A 27 -25.12 -9.73 3.16
CA HIS A 27 -25.42 -10.81 2.22
C HIS A 27 -26.58 -10.37 1.31
N LEU A 28 -26.33 -10.30 0.00
CA LEU A 28 -27.38 -10.25 -1.02
C LEU A 28 -27.12 -11.41 -1.99
N GLY A 29 -28.00 -12.41 -1.92
CA GLY A 29 -28.01 -13.57 -2.79
C GLY A 29 -28.35 -13.22 -4.23
N GLY A 30 -27.63 -13.84 -5.16
CA GLY A 30 -27.87 -13.82 -6.59
C GLY A 30 -28.00 -15.26 -7.10
N LEU A 31 -29.13 -15.51 -7.73
CA LEU A 31 -29.67 -16.79 -8.19
C LEU A 31 -28.80 -17.51 -9.25
N ASP A 32 -28.68 -18.83 -9.10
CA ASP A 32 -28.28 -19.78 -10.15
C ASP A 32 -29.39 -19.96 -11.20
N PRO A 33 -29.03 -20.26 -12.47
CA PRO A 33 -29.87 -21.05 -13.34
C PRO A 33 -29.24 -22.41 -13.69
N LEU A 34 -29.98 -23.45 -13.35
CA LEU A 34 -29.81 -24.85 -13.75
C LEU A 34 -29.79 -25.03 -15.27
N SER A 35 -28.92 -25.90 -15.78
CA SER A 35 -29.08 -26.54 -17.10
C SER A 35 -28.79 -28.05 -17.03
N PRO A 36 -29.47 -28.88 -17.85
CA PRO A 36 -29.66 -30.32 -17.60
C PRO A 36 -28.56 -31.23 -18.23
N PRO A 37 -28.50 -32.53 -17.85
CA PRO A 37 -27.39 -33.41 -18.23
C PRO A 37 -27.63 -34.35 -19.44
N LYS A 38 -26.51 -34.60 -20.16
CA LYS A 38 -26.06 -35.88 -20.81
C LYS A 38 -26.80 -36.36 -22.08
N PRO A 39 -26.13 -37.02 -23.07
CA PRO A 39 -25.51 -38.33 -22.84
C PRO A 39 -24.22 -38.71 -23.60
N VAL A 40 -23.70 -39.84 -23.10
CA VAL A 40 -22.54 -40.66 -23.40
C VAL A 40 -22.52 -41.21 -24.83
N GLY A 41 -21.33 -41.22 -25.47
CA GLY A 41 -21.03 -41.94 -26.71
C GLY A 41 -19.67 -42.66 -26.62
N LYS A 42 -19.65 -43.93 -27.01
CA LYS A 42 -18.62 -44.95 -26.78
C LYS A 42 -17.44 -44.85 -27.79
N LYS A 43 -16.24 -45.29 -27.37
CA LYS A 43 -15.11 -45.71 -28.24
C LYS A 43 -15.34 -47.17 -28.73
N PRO A 44 -14.73 -47.61 -29.85
CA PRO A 44 -13.38 -48.22 -29.87
C PRO A 44 -12.54 -47.84 -31.13
N ALA A 45 -11.21 -47.66 -31.10
CA ALA A 45 -10.06 -48.58 -31.05
C ALA A 45 -9.48 -48.99 -32.44
N GLY A 46 -8.15 -48.85 -32.58
CA GLY A 46 -7.27 -49.35 -33.67
C GLY A 46 -6.86 -48.27 -34.69
N GLY A 47 -5.60 -48.04 -35.07
CA GLY A 47 -4.29 -48.58 -34.74
C GLY A 47 -3.31 -48.20 -35.86
N SER A 48 -2.06 -47.82 -35.54
CA SER A 48 -0.86 -47.79 -36.43
C SER A 48 -0.91 -46.80 -37.63
N SER A 49 0.13 -46.17 -38.19
CA SER A 49 1.54 -45.86 -37.91
C SER A 49 1.98 -44.95 -39.07
N PHE A 50 2.73 -43.89 -38.76
CA PHE A 50 3.85 -43.33 -39.54
C PHE A 50 3.71 -42.87 -41.03
N LEU A 51 3.98 -41.56 -41.19
CA LEU A 51 4.78 -40.85 -42.22
C LEU A 51 4.09 -40.10 -43.40
N SER A 52 4.03 -38.77 -43.19
CA SER A 52 4.49 -37.65 -44.04
C SER A 52 4.16 -37.56 -45.54
N SER A 53 3.46 -36.47 -45.91
CA SER A 53 4.05 -35.43 -46.79
C SER A 53 3.27 -34.08 -46.78
N ARG A 54 4.01 -33.03 -46.40
CA ARG A 54 4.07 -31.65 -46.96
C ARG A 54 2.78 -30.82 -47.13
N SER A 55 2.59 -29.82 -46.26
CA SER A 55 1.67 -28.69 -46.48
C SER A 55 2.29 -27.34 -46.09
N GLN A 56 2.11 -26.35 -46.96
CA GLN A 56 2.61 -24.97 -46.91
C GLN A 56 2.19 -24.19 -45.64
N PRO A 57 2.93 -23.14 -45.22
CA PRO A 57 2.61 -22.38 -44.02
C PRO A 57 1.31 -21.57 -44.19
N LYS A 58 0.31 -21.84 -43.34
CA LYS A 58 -0.93 -21.05 -43.22
C LYS A 58 -0.58 -19.64 -42.74
N ARG A 59 -0.95 -18.63 -43.53
CA ARG A 59 -0.97 -17.23 -43.11
C ARG A 59 -2.17 -17.03 -42.18
N ASN A 60 -1.95 -16.51 -40.97
CA ASN A 60 -2.99 -16.37 -39.93
C ASN A 60 -4.01 -15.27 -40.33
N GLU A 61 -5.25 -15.66 -40.61
CA GLU A 61 -6.37 -14.77 -40.96
C GLU A 61 -6.75 -13.80 -39.81
N GLU A 62 -6.57 -14.24 -38.54
CA GLU A 62 -6.80 -13.44 -37.33
C GLU A 62 -5.89 -12.21 -37.20
N GLU A 63 -4.75 -12.18 -37.89
CA GLU A 63 -3.83 -11.03 -37.86
C GLU A 63 -4.31 -9.85 -38.72
N LEU A 64 -5.30 -10.07 -39.59
CA LEU A 64 -5.86 -9.05 -40.47
C LEU A 64 -7.02 -8.29 -39.81
N ASP A 65 -7.53 -8.77 -38.67
CA ASP A 65 -8.57 -8.09 -37.90
C ASP A 65 -7.92 -7.07 -36.93
N PRO A 66 -8.15 -5.75 -37.13
CA PRO A 66 -7.56 -4.71 -36.29
C PRO A 66 -8.06 -4.71 -34.84
N THR A 67 -9.14 -5.44 -34.53
CA THR A 67 -9.69 -5.58 -33.18
C THR A 67 -9.23 -6.85 -32.47
N CYS A 68 -8.57 -7.78 -33.18
CA CYS A 68 -8.12 -9.03 -32.61
C CYS A 68 -6.81 -8.86 -31.80
N ALA A 69 -6.66 -9.68 -30.76
CA ALA A 69 -5.47 -9.71 -29.92
C ALA A 69 -4.20 -10.02 -30.74
N ALA A 70 -4.32 -10.86 -31.78
CA ALA A 70 -3.21 -11.22 -32.67
C ALA A 70 -2.63 -9.99 -33.40
N ALA A 71 -3.48 -9.09 -33.91
CA ALA A 71 -3.06 -7.85 -34.57
C ALA A 71 -2.39 -6.86 -33.58
N THR A 72 -2.89 -6.81 -32.34
CA THR A 72 -2.30 -5.98 -31.28
C THR A 72 -0.88 -6.45 -30.92
N LEU A 73 -0.68 -7.76 -30.81
CA LEU A 73 0.63 -8.35 -30.54
C LEU A 73 1.61 -8.15 -31.71
N LYS A 74 1.13 -8.19 -32.95
CA LYS A 74 1.92 -7.86 -34.14
C LYS A 74 2.41 -6.42 -34.12
N LEU A 75 1.52 -5.47 -33.85
CA LEU A 75 1.88 -4.06 -33.74
C LEU A 75 2.93 -3.83 -32.65
N LEU A 76 2.77 -4.46 -31.48
CA LEU A 76 3.76 -4.37 -30.41
C LEU A 76 5.12 -4.93 -30.84
N ARG A 77 5.13 -6.09 -31.49
CA ARG A 77 6.37 -6.73 -31.99
C ARG A 77 7.07 -5.87 -33.06
N ASP A 78 6.31 -5.19 -33.90
CA ASP A 78 6.84 -4.30 -34.95
C ASP A 78 7.35 -2.96 -34.41
N LYS A 79 6.84 -2.50 -33.26
CA LYS A 79 7.24 -1.24 -32.61
C LYS A 79 8.43 -1.39 -31.66
N LEU A 80 8.83 -2.62 -31.33
CA LEU A 80 10.04 -2.87 -30.56
C LEU A 80 11.28 -2.80 -31.47
N PRO A 81 12.40 -2.21 -31.00
CA PRO A 81 13.63 -2.17 -31.77
C PRO A 81 14.06 -3.59 -32.15
N ARG A 82 14.30 -3.78 -33.45
CA ARG A 82 14.54 -5.08 -34.08
C ARG A 82 15.95 -5.57 -33.74
N PHE A 83 16.09 -6.28 -32.62
CA PHE A 83 17.23 -7.16 -32.38
C PHE A 83 17.09 -8.39 -33.28
N PRO A 84 18.17 -8.89 -33.90
CA PRO A 84 18.07 -9.98 -34.87
C PRO A 84 17.67 -11.27 -34.13
N LEU A 85 16.43 -11.70 -34.30
CA LEU A 85 15.96 -13.02 -33.89
C LEU A 85 15.78 -13.87 -35.16
N LEU A 86 16.54 -14.95 -35.20
CA LEU A 86 16.43 -16.06 -36.15
C LEU A 86 15.09 -16.79 -35.95
N ASP A 87 14.54 -17.27 -37.07
CA ASP A 87 13.26 -17.96 -37.19
C ASP A 87 13.13 -19.26 -36.36
N PRO A 88 11.91 -19.68 -35.99
CA PRO A 88 11.65 -20.91 -35.27
C PRO A 88 11.26 -22.03 -36.25
N SER A 89 12.20 -22.93 -36.57
CA SER A 89 11.97 -24.32 -37.00
C SER A 89 13.27 -24.86 -37.58
N VAL A 90 14.06 -25.64 -36.83
CA VAL A 90 14.09 -27.12 -36.81
C VAL A 90 15.05 -27.55 -35.69
N SER A 91 14.72 -28.64 -35.01
CA SER A 91 15.61 -29.33 -34.07
C SER A 91 16.82 -29.94 -34.78
N ALA A 92 17.90 -30.06 -33.99
CA ALA A 92 19.02 -31.00 -34.03
C ALA A 92 20.38 -30.50 -34.54
N SER A 93 21.36 -30.73 -33.65
CA SER A 93 22.81 -30.91 -33.86
C SER A 93 23.71 -29.67 -33.91
N THR A 94 24.43 -29.48 -32.79
CA THR A 94 25.88 -29.19 -32.66
C THR A 94 26.50 -28.07 -33.51
N GLU A 95 26.72 -26.90 -32.85
CA GLU A 95 27.82 -25.87 -33.00
C GLU A 95 28.13 -25.31 -34.43
N PRO A 96 28.88 -24.20 -34.69
CA PRO A 96 29.65 -23.30 -33.80
C PRO A 96 29.59 -21.76 -34.12
N THR A 97 30.30 -20.96 -33.31
CA THR A 97 31.07 -19.71 -33.62
C THR A 97 30.40 -18.32 -33.77
N ALA A 98 30.50 -17.57 -32.66
CA ALA A 98 31.01 -16.21 -32.43
C ALA A 98 30.40 -14.95 -33.09
N SER A 99 29.77 -14.10 -32.26
CA SER A 99 30.28 -12.73 -31.94
C SER A 99 29.30 -11.94 -31.04
N GLY A 100 29.76 -11.52 -29.85
CA GLY A 100 29.10 -10.55 -28.95
C GLY A 100 28.68 -11.14 -27.59
N GLU A 101 29.53 -10.97 -26.57
CA GLU A 101 29.56 -11.69 -25.28
C GLU A 101 28.22 -11.78 -24.50
N PRO A 102 27.66 -12.99 -24.32
CA PRO A 102 26.62 -13.30 -23.32
C PRO A 102 27.21 -13.78 -21.97
N ASP A 103 28.52 -14.05 -21.93
CA ASP A 103 29.20 -14.70 -20.80
C ASP A 103 29.14 -13.87 -19.52
N GLY A 104 29.17 -12.54 -19.64
CA GLY A 104 29.10 -11.63 -18.50
C GLY A 104 27.76 -11.59 -17.75
N MET A 105 26.64 -12.04 -18.34
CA MET A 105 25.34 -12.10 -17.65
C MET A 105 25.06 -13.47 -17.04
N ALA A 106 25.42 -14.55 -17.74
CA ALA A 106 25.27 -15.91 -17.22
C ALA A 106 26.18 -16.15 -16.00
N THR A 107 27.43 -15.67 -16.07
CA THR A 107 28.39 -15.75 -14.95
C THR A 107 27.94 -14.94 -13.73
N LYS A 108 27.37 -13.74 -13.92
CA LYS A 108 26.80 -12.95 -12.83
C LYS A 108 25.60 -13.64 -12.20
N GLN A 109 24.71 -14.24 -12.99
CA GLN A 109 23.58 -15.00 -12.45
C GLN A 109 24.04 -16.23 -11.68
N GLU A 110 25.10 -16.90 -12.12
CA GLU A 110 25.68 -18.05 -11.41
C GLU A 110 26.37 -17.63 -10.11
N GLU A 111 27.10 -16.52 -10.11
CA GLU A 111 27.71 -15.91 -8.92
C GLU A 111 26.63 -15.47 -7.91
N GLU A 112 25.56 -14.83 -8.38
CA GLU A 112 24.41 -14.45 -7.56
C GLU A 112 23.68 -15.66 -6.98
N ARG A 113 23.50 -16.73 -7.78
CA ARG A 113 22.92 -18.01 -7.32
C ARG A 113 23.80 -18.71 -6.30
N ALA A 114 25.12 -18.67 -6.46
CA ALA A 114 26.07 -19.22 -5.50
C ALA A 114 26.07 -18.43 -4.18
N LYS A 115 25.81 -17.11 -4.24
CA LYS A 115 25.74 -16.24 -3.06
C LYS A 115 24.37 -16.27 -2.37
N ALA A 116 23.31 -16.62 -3.09
CA ALA A 116 21.96 -16.67 -2.55
C ALA A 116 21.83 -17.76 -1.46
N PRO A 117 21.14 -17.47 -0.35
CA PRO A 117 20.91 -18.47 0.68
C PRO A 117 20.01 -19.59 0.13
N ILE A 118 20.45 -20.84 0.28
CA ILE A 118 19.67 -22.01 -0.09
C ILE A 118 18.63 -22.26 0.99
N MET A 119 17.35 -22.12 0.64
CA MET A 119 16.24 -22.42 1.53
C MET A 119 15.75 -23.85 1.28
N PRO A 120 15.75 -24.75 2.28
CA PRO A 120 15.26 -26.11 2.09
C PRO A 120 13.76 -26.10 1.76
N PHE A 121 13.28 -27.13 1.08
CA PHE A 121 11.84 -27.29 0.84
C PHE A 121 11.08 -27.65 2.13
N GLY A 122 9.79 -27.31 2.20
CA GLY A 122 8.95 -27.51 3.39
C GLY A 122 7.49 -27.13 3.13
N LEU A 123 6.61 -27.43 4.09
CA LEU A 123 5.15 -27.42 3.90
C LEU A 123 4.56 -26.03 3.60
N ASP A 124 5.10 -25.00 4.22
CA ASP A 124 4.81 -23.58 3.93
C ASP A 124 5.06 -23.20 2.45
N LEU A 125 6.13 -23.74 1.84
CA LEU A 125 6.46 -23.52 0.43
C LEU A 125 5.60 -24.40 -0.48
N TYR A 126 5.28 -25.62 -0.06
CA TYR A 126 4.41 -26.52 -0.82
C TYR A 126 3.02 -25.91 -1.04
N TYR A 127 2.45 -25.30 0.00
CA TYR A 127 1.15 -24.64 -0.06
C TYR A 127 1.28 -23.11 -0.18
N TRP A 128 2.37 -22.60 -0.76
CA TRP A 128 2.59 -21.17 -0.87
C TRP A 128 1.47 -20.50 -1.69
N GLY A 129 0.79 -19.52 -1.08
CA GLY A 129 -0.33 -18.82 -1.71
C GLY A 129 -1.61 -19.67 -1.86
N GLN A 130 -1.66 -20.86 -1.27
CA GLN A 130 -2.82 -21.74 -1.23
C GLN A 130 -3.27 -21.96 0.22
N ASP A 131 -4.58 -22.12 0.43
CA ASP A 131 -5.08 -22.50 1.74
C ASP A 131 -4.88 -23.99 1.99
N GLN A 132 -4.25 -24.32 3.11
CA GLN A 132 -4.02 -25.69 3.54
C GLN A 132 -5.33 -26.27 4.12
N PRO A 133 -5.95 -27.29 3.49
CA PRO A 133 -7.24 -27.81 3.94
C PRO A 133 -7.18 -28.55 5.29
N THR A 134 -5.99 -28.93 5.74
CA THR A 134 -5.76 -29.66 7.01
C THR A 134 -5.00 -28.82 8.04
N ALA A 135 -4.63 -27.58 7.74
CA ALA A 135 -3.85 -26.77 8.67
C ALA A 135 -4.67 -26.40 9.91
N GLY A 136 -4.15 -26.73 11.09
CA GLY A 136 -4.77 -26.37 12.35
C GLY A 136 -5.92 -27.27 12.80
N LYS A 137 -6.28 -28.31 12.05
CA LYS A 137 -7.29 -29.28 12.50
C LYS A 137 -6.71 -30.19 13.58
N ILE A 138 -7.16 -30.00 14.82
CA ILE A 138 -6.80 -30.86 15.95
C ILE A 138 -7.96 -31.80 16.21
N LEU A 139 -7.75 -33.10 15.99
CA LEU A 139 -8.73 -34.11 16.33
C LEU A 139 -8.79 -34.24 17.86
N LYS A 140 -9.93 -33.87 18.45
CA LYS A 140 -10.13 -34.01 19.89
C LYS A 140 -10.61 -35.42 20.18
N PHE A 141 -9.77 -36.23 20.81
CA PHE A 141 -10.18 -37.56 21.23
C PHE A 141 -11.26 -37.44 22.32
N SER A 142 -12.49 -37.84 22.00
CA SER A 142 -13.58 -37.88 22.97
C SER A 142 -13.37 -39.04 23.96
N SER A 143 -13.70 -38.80 25.23
CA SER A 143 -13.75 -39.88 26.21
C SER A 143 -14.80 -40.90 25.78
N GLN A 144 -14.43 -42.20 25.75
CA GLN A 144 -15.37 -43.29 25.41
C GLN A 144 -16.52 -43.44 26.44
N HIS A 145 -16.45 -42.72 27.57
CA HIS A 145 -17.47 -42.74 28.60
C HIS A 145 -18.69 -41.89 28.21
N ARG A 146 -19.69 -42.54 27.59
CA ARG A 146 -21.00 -41.95 27.24
C ARG A 146 -21.78 -41.33 28.41
N PHE A 147 -21.42 -41.68 29.66
CA PHE A 147 -22.11 -41.19 30.86
C PHE A 147 -21.50 -39.89 31.41
N TRP A 148 -20.23 -39.61 31.12
CA TRP A 148 -19.48 -38.48 31.71
C TRP A 148 -19.08 -37.42 30.67
N ALA A 149 -19.20 -37.72 29.37
CA ALA A 149 -18.92 -36.79 28.28
C ALA A 149 -20.08 -36.76 27.28
N PRO A 150 -20.54 -35.58 26.85
CA PRO A 150 -21.50 -35.44 25.74
C PRO A 150 -20.98 -36.09 24.45
N ASN A 151 -21.85 -36.82 23.74
CA ASN A 151 -21.52 -37.58 22.53
C ASN A 151 -21.35 -36.70 21.27
N GLU A 152 -21.68 -35.42 21.35
CA GLU A 152 -21.72 -34.49 20.23
C GLU A 152 -20.71 -33.36 20.51
N LEU A 153 -19.44 -33.67 20.31
CA LEU A 153 -18.38 -32.68 20.30
C LEU A 153 -17.76 -32.73 18.92
N GLU A 154 -17.79 -31.59 18.23
CA GLU A 154 -17.13 -31.37 16.95
C GLU A 154 -15.70 -31.93 17.02
N GLU A 155 -15.47 -33.04 16.30
CA GLU A 155 -14.26 -33.86 16.45
C GLU A 155 -13.02 -33.09 15.97
N GLU A 156 -13.20 -32.11 15.08
CA GLU A 156 -12.17 -31.26 14.53
C GLU A 156 -12.29 -29.84 15.09
N VAL A 157 -11.36 -29.47 15.98
CA VAL A 157 -11.25 -28.06 16.42
C VAL A 157 -10.19 -27.39 15.58
N GLU A 158 -10.57 -26.30 14.91
CA GLU A 158 -9.65 -25.44 14.17
C GLU A 158 -8.84 -24.58 15.15
N ASN A 159 -7.55 -24.89 15.28
CA ASN A 159 -6.60 -24.07 16.01
C ASN A 159 -5.85 -23.14 15.04
N LYS A 160 -6.14 -21.84 15.16
CA LYS A 160 -5.55 -20.78 14.34
C LYS A 160 -4.03 -20.69 14.53
N GLU A 161 -3.53 -20.85 15.74
CA GLU A 161 -2.09 -20.78 16.03
C GLU A 161 -1.32 -21.90 15.31
N VAL A 162 -1.85 -23.13 15.35
CA VAL A 162 -1.25 -24.27 14.62
C VAL A 162 -1.31 -24.05 13.11
N SER A 163 -2.38 -23.45 12.60
CA SER A 163 -2.49 -23.12 11.18
C SER A 163 -1.44 -22.07 10.74
N GLU A 164 -1.18 -21.06 11.58
CA GLU A 164 -0.18 -20.03 11.33
C GLU A 164 1.24 -20.60 11.39
N MET A 165 1.51 -21.52 12.32
CA MET A 165 2.78 -22.23 12.40
C MET A 165 3.08 -23.10 11.17
N LEU A 166 2.06 -23.66 10.52
CA LEU A 166 2.23 -24.45 9.29
C LEU A 166 2.40 -23.59 8.03
N LYS A 167 1.90 -22.35 8.08
CA LYS A 167 2.03 -21.35 7.00
C LYS A 167 3.33 -20.55 7.08
N THR A 168 3.95 -20.46 8.26
CA THR A 168 5.14 -19.63 8.49
C THR A 168 6.35 -20.48 8.87
N ARG A 169 7.54 -20.03 8.47
CA ARG A 169 8.81 -20.62 8.93
C ARG A 169 9.52 -19.73 9.91
N TYR A 170 9.95 -20.34 11.01
CA TYR A 170 10.92 -19.75 11.91
C TYR A 170 12.32 -20.09 11.42
N ILE A 171 13.06 -19.07 10.98
CA ILE A 171 14.48 -19.19 10.66
C ILE A 171 15.24 -18.70 11.87
N THR A 172 16.03 -19.57 12.48
CA THR A 172 16.92 -19.17 13.56
C THR A 172 17.98 -18.23 12.99
N PHE A 173 18.07 -17.02 13.53
CA PHE A 173 19.15 -16.11 13.18
C PHE A 173 20.46 -16.68 13.73
N ALA A 174 21.27 -17.29 12.88
CA ALA A 174 22.55 -17.90 13.27
C ALA A 174 23.64 -16.88 13.65
N GLY A 175 23.34 -15.58 13.59
CA GLY A 175 24.28 -14.51 13.93
C GLY A 175 24.23 -14.12 15.41
N LYS A 176 25.31 -13.53 15.90
CA LYS A 176 25.33 -12.84 17.20
C LYS A 176 24.75 -11.45 17.04
N PHE A 177 23.88 -11.04 17.96
CA PHE A 177 23.37 -9.67 17.97
C PHE A 177 24.45 -8.71 18.47
N GLU A 178 24.94 -7.84 17.58
CA GLU A 178 25.83 -6.74 17.97
C GLU A 178 25.04 -5.44 18.16
N PRO A 179 25.07 -4.82 19.36
CA PRO A 179 24.43 -3.54 19.60
C PRO A 179 25.14 -2.42 18.83
N VAL A 180 24.36 -1.42 18.40
CA VAL A 180 24.89 -0.28 17.64
C VAL A 180 25.67 0.64 18.57
N LYS A 181 26.95 0.86 18.26
CA LYS A 181 27.87 1.68 19.07
C LYS A 181 27.89 3.16 18.67
N HIS A 182 27.30 3.52 17.52
CA HIS A 182 27.39 4.84 16.94
C HIS A 182 26.01 5.50 16.78
N LYS A 183 26.02 6.83 16.73
CA LYS A 183 24.85 7.67 16.41
C LYS A 183 25.08 8.36 15.07
N CYS A 184 24.00 8.71 14.37
CA CYS A 184 24.10 9.39 13.08
C CYS A 184 24.83 10.74 13.17
N ARG A 185 24.59 11.52 14.24
CA ARG A 185 25.23 12.81 14.53
C ARG A 185 25.23 13.83 13.37
N ALA A 186 24.37 13.64 12.36
CA ALA A 186 24.22 14.60 11.28
C ALA A 186 23.58 15.89 11.80
N PRO A 187 24.03 17.08 11.36
CA PRO A 187 23.44 18.35 11.78
C PRO A 187 22.01 18.49 11.24
N MET A 188 21.07 18.73 12.15
CA MET A 188 19.67 19.00 11.84
C MET A 188 19.46 20.49 11.50
N PRO A 189 18.36 20.84 10.79
CA PRO A 189 17.99 22.24 10.57
C PRO A 189 17.76 23.01 11.87
N ASP A 190 17.41 22.32 12.96
CA ASP A 190 17.20 22.89 14.29
C ASP A 190 18.53 23.20 15.04
N GLY A 191 19.68 22.86 14.45
CA GLY A 191 21.01 23.03 15.05
C GLY A 191 21.43 21.89 15.99
N SER A 192 20.53 20.96 16.31
CA SER A 192 20.86 19.74 17.08
C SER A 192 21.50 18.66 16.20
N LEU A 193 22.09 17.64 16.82
CA LEU A 193 22.65 16.49 16.12
C LEU A 193 21.69 15.30 16.13
N CYS A 194 21.68 14.53 15.04
CA CYS A 194 20.81 13.36 14.95
C CYS A 194 21.20 12.26 15.95
N GLU A 195 20.27 11.92 16.84
CA GLU A 195 20.48 10.94 17.90
C GLU A 195 20.25 9.48 17.49
N ARG A 196 19.72 9.23 16.29
CA ARG A 196 19.38 7.88 15.82
C ARG A 196 20.60 6.96 15.73
N GLN A 197 20.40 5.70 16.09
CA GLN A 197 21.42 4.64 16.17
C GLN A 197 21.11 3.52 15.17
N ASP A 198 21.05 3.85 13.88
CA ASP A 198 20.86 2.84 12.84
C ASP A 198 22.20 2.18 12.46
N ARG A 199 22.20 0.92 11.98
CA ARG A 199 23.44 0.16 11.69
C ARG A 199 24.21 0.61 10.44
N ILE A 200 23.48 1.02 9.39
CA ILE A 200 24.05 1.26 8.05
C ILE A 200 23.58 2.60 7.48
N LYS A 201 22.27 2.87 7.54
CA LYS A 201 21.65 4.07 6.96
C LYS A 201 20.67 4.68 7.95
N CYS A 202 20.74 6.00 8.09
CA CYS A 202 19.72 6.81 8.73
C CYS A 202 18.63 7.14 7.69
N PRO A 203 17.33 6.97 8.02
CA PRO A 203 16.23 7.31 7.11
C PRO A 203 16.20 8.78 6.66
N PHE A 204 16.76 9.68 7.47
CA PHE A 204 16.75 11.12 7.19
C PHE A 204 18.03 11.61 6.50
N HIS A 205 19.19 11.10 6.90
CA HIS A 205 20.49 11.64 6.49
C HIS A 205 21.29 10.71 5.57
N GLY A 206 20.76 9.53 5.24
CA GLY A 206 21.42 8.56 4.36
C GLY A 206 22.46 7.71 5.09
N LYS A 207 23.58 7.39 4.43
CA LYS A 207 24.61 6.50 4.98
C LYS A 207 25.22 7.11 6.25
N ILE A 208 25.31 6.32 7.33
CA ILE A 208 25.92 6.79 8.57
C ILE A 208 27.44 6.74 8.43
N ILE A 209 28.07 7.86 8.80
CA ILE A 209 29.51 8.11 8.74
C ILE A 209 29.96 8.41 10.17
N PRO A 210 31.18 8.01 10.59
CA PRO A 210 31.73 8.44 11.87
C PRO A 210 31.84 9.96 11.93
N ARG A 211 31.15 10.57 12.90
CA ARG A 211 31.17 12.01 13.16
C ARG A 211 31.56 12.31 14.61
N ASP A 212 32.25 13.41 14.80
CA ASP A 212 32.63 13.95 16.11
C ASP A 212 31.42 14.48 16.90
N GLU A 213 31.65 14.91 18.13
CA GLU A 213 30.62 15.50 19.02
C GLU A 213 29.99 16.76 18.45
N SER A 214 30.65 17.43 17.49
CA SER A 214 30.13 18.60 16.77
C SER A 214 29.41 18.24 15.46
N GLY A 215 29.32 16.96 15.09
CA GLY A 215 28.65 16.51 13.86
C GLY A 215 29.48 16.60 12.57
N ASN A 216 30.79 16.86 12.69
CA ASN A 216 31.71 16.88 11.56
C ASN A 216 32.22 15.46 11.24
N PRO A 217 32.30 15.06 9.95
CA PRO A 217 32.92 13.78 9.57
C PRO A 217 34.39 13.70 9.98
N VAL A 218 34.80 12.59 10.59
CA VAL A 218 36.19 12.34 10.99
C VAL A 218 37.09 12.07 9.78
N ASN A 219 36.54 11.39 8.78
CA ASN A 219 37.28 11.01 7.57
C ASN A 219 37.32 12.17 6.56
N PRO A 220 38.51 12.55 6.05
CA PRO A 220 38.64 13.61 5.04
C PRO A 220 37.90 13.33 3.74
N GLU A 221 37.79 12.07 3.30
CA GLU A 221 37.04 11.74 2.08
C GLU A 221 35.54 12.00 2.22
N ASP A 222 34.99 11.66 3.38
CA ASP A 222 33.58 11.89 3.68
C ASP A 222 33.29 13.38 3.83
N LYS A 223 34.24 14.14 4.37
CA LYS A 223 34.19 15.61 4.44
C LYS A 223 34.18 16.22 3.04
N ALA A 224 35.10 15.82 2.16
CA ALA A 224 35.15 16.29 0.78
C ALA A 224 33.86 15.94 -0.01
N ARG A 225 33.29 14.76 0.23
CA ARG A 225 32.01 14.37 -0.37
C ARG A 225 30.86 15.25 0.11
N GLU A 226 30.78 15.55 1.41
CA GLU A 226 29.75 16.45 1.95
C GLU A 226 29.91 17.89 1.47
N GLU A 227 31.14 18.39 1.38
CA GLU A 227 31.43 19.72 0.83
C GLU A 227 31.05 19.82 -0.65
N LYS A 228 31.37 18.80 -1.45
CA LYS A 228 30.95 18.74 -2.85
C LYS A 228 29.42 18.76 -2.99
N LEU A 229 28.72 17.96 -2.19
CA LEU A 229 27.25 17.95 -2.18
C LEU A 229 26.65 19.28 -1.71
N ARG A 230 27.28 19.96 -0.75
CA ARG A 230 26.87 21.31 -0.33
C ARG A 230 27.09 22.33 -1.44
N PHE A 231 28.23 22.28 -2.11
CA PHE A 231 28.55 23.16 -3.23
C PHE A 231 27.59 22.94 -4.40
N GLU A 232 27.30 21.69 -4.76
CA GLU A 232 26.29 21.37 -5.79
C GLU A 232 24.90 21.88 -5.40
N LYS A 233 24.48 21.74 -4.13
CA LYS A 233 23.21 22.30 -3.65
C LYS A 233 23.17 23.82 -3.72
N GLN A 234 24.27 24.49 -3.37
CA GLN A 234 24.38 25.95 -3.45
C GLN A 234 24.43 26.43 -4.90
N ALA A 235 25.07 25.69 -5.81
CA ALA A 235 25.03 26.00 -7.24
C ALA A 235 23.62 25.85 -7.83
N GLN A 236 22.82 24.90 -7.32
CA GLN A 236 21.41 24.73 -7.71
C GLN A 236 20.48 25.80 -7.15
N GLN A 237 20.89 26.51 -6.08
CA GLN A 237 20.18 27.65 -5.53
C GLN A 237 21.11 28.87 -5.54
N PRO A 238 21.18 29.59 -6.68
CA PRO A 238 21.95 30.82 -6.75
C PRO A 238 21.49 31.77 -5.63
N GLU A 239 22.42 32.36 -4.91
CA GLU A 239 22.15 33.25 -3.77
C GLU A 239 21.19 34.40 -4.13
N TRP A 240 21.24 34.88 -5.38
CA TRP A 240 20.36 35.94 -5.88
C TRP A 240 18.89 35.50 -6.10
N GLN A 241 18.60 34.19 -6.10
CA GLN A 241 17.28 33.63 -6.37
C GLN A 241 16.53 33.35 -5.06
N ASP A 242 16.08 34.39 -4.38
CA ASP A 242 15.29 34.28 -3.15
C ASP A 242 13.87 33.72 -3.45
N PRO A 243 13.49 32.55 -2.89
CA PRO A 243 12.17 31.96 -3.09
C PRO A 243 11.01 32.82 -2.61
N GLU A 244 11.18 33.61 -1.53
CA GLU A 244 10.12 34.48 -1.00
C GLU A 244 9.93 35.69 -1.92
N PHE A 245 11.02 36.33 -2.35
CA PHE A 245 10.98 37.41 -3.33
C PHE A 245 10.30 36.97 -4.65
N MET A 246 10.68 35.81 -5.19
CA MET A 246 10.06 35.27 -6.40
C MET A 246 8.55 35.07 -6.22
N ARG A 247 8.12 34.63 -5.02
CA ARG A 247 6.71 34.47 -4.69
C ARG A 247 5.93 35.77 -4.67
N GLU A 248 6.54 36.85 -4.18
CA GLU A 248 5.95 38.19 -4.16
C GLU A 248 5.83 38.75 -5.58
N VAL A 249 6.88 38.59 -6.40
CA VAL A 249 6.85 38.98 -7.82
C VAL A 249 5.78 38.21 -8.58
N GLU A 250 5.64 36.90 -8.37
CA GLU A 250 4.56 36.10 -8.96
C GLU A 250 3.18 36.53 -8.48
N ALA A 251 3.02 36.91 -7.20
CA ALA A 251 1.77 37.40 -6.66
C ALA A 251 1.38 38.76 -7.24
N ALA A 252 2.36 39.64 -7.46
CA ALA A 252 2.16 40.96 -8.05
C ALA A 252 1.91 40.88 -9.57
N THR A 253 2.65 40.01 -10.27
CA THR A 253 2.64 39.92 -11.74
C THR A 253 1.60 38.91 -12.25
N GLY A 254 1.17 37.96 -11.42
CA GLY A 254 0.22 36.90 -11.78
C GLY A 254 0.81 35.82 -12.71
N VAL A 255 2.10 35.88 -13.01
CA VAL A 255 2.85 34.94 -13.87
C VAL A 255 3.70 34.04 -13.00
N ASP A 256 3.68 32.71 -13.22
CA ASP A 256 4.46 31.71 -12.48
C ASP A 256 5.91 31.70 -12.97
N LEU A 257 6.83 32.17 -12.12
CA LEU A 257 8.27 32.23 -12.36
C LEU A 257 9.01 31.02 -11.74
N GLY A 258 8.28 30.02 -11.26
CA GLY A 258 8.85 28.77 -10.76
C GLY A 258 9.16 28.74 -9.26
N SER A 259 8.69 29.71 -8.46
CA SER A 259 8.81 29.69 -6.99
C SER A 259 8.20 28.42 -6.38
N SER A 260 7.21 27.85 -7.07
CA SER A 260 6.51 26.61 -6.69
C SER A 260 7.38 25.34 -6.77
N ARG A 261 8.53 25.37 -7.46
CA ARG A 261 9.43 24.21 -7.59
C ARG A 261 10.29 23.98 -6.35
N TYR A 262 10.59 25.05 -5.61
CA TYR A 262 11.50 25.03 -4.45
C TYR A 262 10.74 24.92 -3.13
N SER A 263 9.50 25.39 -3.09
CA SER A 263 8.60 25.13 -1.97
C SER A 263 8.00 23.73 -2.12
N GLY A 264 8.46 22.75 -1.35
CA GLY A 264 7.90 21.39 -1.28
C GLY A 264 6.42 21.30 -0.86
N LYS A 265 5.74 22.45 -0.73
CA LYS A 265 4.31 22.57 -0.45
C LYS A 265 3.60 22.95 -1.74
N GLY A 266 3.35 21.93 -2.57
CA GLY A 266 2.58 22.08 -3.80
C GLY A 266 1.29 22.86 -3.56
N LYS A 267 1.27 24.13 -3.95
CA LYS A 267 0.03 24.89 -4.09
C LYS A 267 -0.85 24.05 -4.98
N LYS A 268 -1.99 23.59 -4.45
CA LYS A 268 -3.05 22.94 -5.22
C LYS A 268 -3.37 23.86 -6.39
N LYS A 269 -2.78 23.57 -7.54
CA LYS A 269 -3.19 24.08 -8.84
C LYS A 269 -4.70 23.82 -8.86
N GLY A 270 -5.51 24.88 -8.79
CA GLY A 270 -6.96 24.76 -8.80
C GLY A 270 -7.31 23.76 -9.89
N LYS A 271 -8.00 22.67 -9.53
CA LYS A 271 -8.27 21.56 -10.45
C LYS A 271 -8.82 22.17 -11.74
N LYS A 272 -8.05 22.11 -12.83
CA LYS A 272 -8.58 22.46 -14.14
C LYS A 272 -9.84 21.63 -14.30
N LYS A 273 -10.96 22.27 -14.62
CA LYS A 273 -12.25 21.57 -14.79
C LYS A 273 -12.00 20.44 -15.78
N LYS A 274 -12.36 19.20 -15.40
CA LYS A 274 -12.13 18.00 -16.23
C LYS A 274 -12.72 18.17 -17.64
N TYR A 275 -13.74 19.01 -17.79
CA TYR A 275 -14.33 19.42 -19.05
C TYR A 275 -14.53 20.95 -19.04
N PRO A 276 -13.67 21.74 -19.71
CA PRO A 276 -13.81 23.19 -19.73
C PRO A 276 -15.05 23.67 -20.49
N ASN A 277 -15.57 22.87 -21.43
CA ASN A 277 -16.69 23.21 -22.31
C ASN A 277 -18.04 22.62 -21.86
N LEU A 278 -18.10 21.93 -20.71
CA LEU A 278 -19.35 21.36 -20.20
C LEU A 278 -19.88 22.22 -19.06
N THR A 279 -21.07 22.79 -19.23
CA THR A 279 -21.76 23.51 -18.15
C THR A 279 -22.43 22.50 -17.22
N ASP A 280 -21.94 22.40 -15.99
CA ASP A 280 -22.57 21.56 -14.97
C ASP A 280 -23.93 22.15 -14.57
N LEU A 281 -25.03 21.53 -14.99
CA LEU A 281 -26.40 21.91 -14.60
C LEU A 281 -26.64 21.86 -13.08
N LYS A 282 -25.80 21.12 -12.35
CA LYS A 282 -25.82 21.00 -10.88
C LYS A 282 -25.00 22.08 -10.16
N GLN A 283 -24.11 22.79 -10.86
CA GLN A 283 -23.38 23.90 -10.26
C GLN A 283 -24.32 25.10 -10.17
N GLN A 284 -24.59 25.58 -8.95
CA GLN A 284 -25.35 26.81 -8.78
C GLN A 284 -24.63 27.97 -9.46
N ALA A 285 -25.34 28.66 -10.36
CA ALA A 285 -24.81 29.84 -11.03
C ALA A 285 -24.45 30.92 -9.99
N ASN A 286 -23.32 31.60 -10.21
CA ASN A 286 -22.86 32.71 -9.36
C ASN A 286 -23.69 33.99 -9.59
N THR A 287 -25.00 33.90 -9.35
CA THR A 287 -25.93 35.03 -9.42
C THR A 287 -25.91 35.83 -8.11
N ALA A 288 -26.37 37.09 -8.16
CA ALA A 288 -26.52 37.91 -6.96
C ALA A 288 -27.40 37.22 -5.89
N ARG A 289 -28.47 36.56 -6.32
CA ARG A 289 -29.37 35.78 -5.45
C ARG A 289 -28.63 34.64 -4.72
N SER A 290 -27.82 33.84 -5.41
CA SER A 290 -27.03 32.77 -4.77
C SER A 290 -26.02 33.30 -3.75
N ARG A 291 -25.40 34.45 -4.02
CA ARG A 291 -24.46 35.10 -3.08
C ARG A 291 -25.17 35.57 -1.82
N LEU A 292 -26.34 36.20 -1.97
CA LEU A 292 -27.15 36.63 -0.84
C LEU A 292 -27.70 35.44 -0.07
N GLU A 293 -28.15 34.39 -0.75
CA GLU A 293 -28.64 33.16 -0.14
C GLU A 293 -27.57 32.53 0.75
N LYS A 294 -26.32 32.43 0.30
CA LYS A 294 -25.20 31.93 1.13
C LYS A 294 -24.94 32.76 2.38
N LYS A 295 -25.18 34.07 2.33
CA LYS A 295 -24.98 34.98 3.48
C LYS A 295 -26.18 34.93 4.44
N VAL A 296 -27.39 34.97 3.92
CA VAL A 296 -28.64 35.02 4.69
C VAL A 296 -28.99 33.65 5.25
N PHE A 297 -28.89 32.61 4.42
CA PHE A 297 -29.13 31.21 4.78
C PHE A 297 -27.82 30.48 5.16
N ASN A 298 -26.94 31.16 5.89
CA ASN A 298 -25.84 30.45 6.54
C ASN A 298 -26.43 29.53 7.63
N LYS A 299 -26.04 28.26 7.62
CA LYS A 299 -26.48 27.24 8.58
C LYS A 299 -26.30 27.69 10.03
N GLU A 300 -25.25 28.45 10.33
CA GLU A 300 -25.05 29.01 11.67
C GLU A 300 -26.02 30.15 12.00
N ALA A 301 -26.29 31.04 11.05
CA ALA A 301 -27.25 32.13 11.23
C ALA A 301 -28.66 31.57 11.48
N MET A 302 -29.08 30.57 10.69
CA MET A 302 -30.34 29.86 10.91
C MET A 302 -30.39 29.18 12.28
N LYS A 303 -29.32 28.49 12.70
CA LYS A 303 -29.25 27.90 14.05
C LYS A 303 -29.38 28.94 15.16
N ARG A 304 -28.81 30.14 15.01
CA ARG A 304 -28.94 31.22 15.99
C ARG A 304 -30.38 31.74 16.06
N VAL A 305 -31.04 31.91 14.92
CA VAL A 305 -32.46 32.32 14.85
C VAL A 305 -33.35 31.27 15.52
N VAL A 306 -33.18 29.99 15.18
CA VAL A 306 -33.94 28.88 15.80
C VAL A 306 -33.71 28.85 17.32
N LYS A 307 -32.47 29.01 17.78
CA LYS A 307 -32.16 29.06 19.22
C LYS A 307 -32.83 30.26 19.91
N ALA A 308 -32.89 31.42 19.25
CA ALA A 308 -33.57 32.59 19.77
C ALA A 308 -35.09 32.39 19.84
N MET A 309 -35.70 31.81 18.80
CA MET A 309 -37.12 31.44 18.79
C MET A 309 -37.43 30.45 19.92
N ASN A 310 -36.67 29.37 20.06
CA ASN A 310 -36.86 28.36 21.10
C ASN A 310 -36.68 28.95 22.52
N ARG A 311 -35.79 29.93 22.69
CA ARG A 311 -35.63 30.62 23.98
C ARG A 311 -36.86 31.46 24.33
N MET A 312 -37.43 32.17 23.36
CA MET A 312 -38.65 32.95 23.57
C MET A 312 -39.85 32.05 23.83
N ASP A 313 -39.91 30.92 23.12
CA ASP A 313 -40.94 29.92 23.29
C ASP A 313 -40.88 29.28 24.67
N ARG A 314 -39.69 28.86 25.13
CA ARG A 314 -39.52 28.33 26.49
C ARG A 314 -39.93 29.33 27.58
N LYS A 315 -39.60 30.61 27.43
CA LYS A 315 -40.03 31.67 28.37
C LYS A 315 -41.55 31.87 28.39
N ARG A 316 -42.22 31.63 27.26
CA ARG A 316 -43.69 31.65 27.21
C ARG A 316 -44.24 30.45 27.99
N HIS A 317 -43.68 29.26 27.77
CA HIS A 317 -44.09 28.05 28.46
C HIS A 317 -43.80 28.07 29.97
N GLU A 318 -42.69 28.68 30.41
CA GLU A 318 -42.34 28.85 31.84
C GLU A 318 -43.44 29.61 32.62
N LYS A 319 -44.16 30.55 31.99
CA LYS A 319 -45.27 31.29 32.63
C LYS A 319 -46.53 30.44 32.85
N PHE A 320 -46.68 29.37 32.08
CA PHE A 320 -47.83 28.46 32.13
C PHE A 320 -47.44 27.06 32.63
N ALA A 321 -46.22 26.88 33.13
CA ALA A 321 -45.72 25.60 33.62
C ALA A 321 -46.57 25.02 34.77
N ASN A 322 -47.26 25.89 35.53
CA ASN A 322 -48.14 25.49 36.63
C ASN A 322 -49.58 25.18 36.18
N GLN A 323 -49.92 25.39 34.90
CA GLN A 323 -51.22 25.00 34.32
C GLN A 323 -51.05 23.68 33.56
N PHE A 324 -51.57 22.59 34.15
CA PHE A 324 -51.55 21.24 33.56
C PHE A 324 -52.17 21.15 32.15
N ASN A 325 -52.97 22.15 31.72
CA ASN A 325 -53.51 22.25 30.37
C ASN A 325 -52.45 22.41 29.27
N TYR A 326 -51.23 22.86 29.60
CA TYR A 326 -50.15 23.10 28.64
C TYR A 326 -48.98 22.11 28.75
N ALA A 327 -49.11 21.05 29.55
CA ALA A 327 -48.04 20.09 29.83
C ALA A 327 -47.94 18.93 28.81
N LEU A 328 -48.86 18.84 27.84
CA LEU A 328 -49.05 17.66 26.98
C LEU A 328 -48.79 17.87 25.48
N ASN A 329 -48.20 18.98 25.04
CA ASN A 329 -47.90 19.22 23.62
C ASN A 329 -46.41 19.39 23.33
#